data_AF-A0A5C2HK31-F1
#
_entry.id   AF-A0A5C2HK31-F1
#
_cell.length_a   1.000
_cell.length_b   1.000
_cell.length_c   1.000
_cell.angle_alpha   90.00
_cell.angle_beta   90.00
_cell.angle_gamma   90.00
#
_symmetry.space_group_name_H-M   'P 1'
#
loop_
_entity.id
_entity.type
_entity.pdbx_description
1 polymer ?
#
loop_
_entity_poly.entity_id
_entity_poly.type
_entity_poly.pdbx_seq_one_letter_code
_entity_poly.pdbx_strand_id
1 'polypeptide(L)'
;MLTVVKSEQHQGRYFVALGYDHRPLAQRLAALTWQPADNKTLLHQSPLLQPLQQQLGYPPQLQLQSSQRTYFISNGQQQVVLRQNELIQLFPDVTSQSLQLTLQPQLPDYPPEMLFQLQIESRQAGYLSYLQLLSEGATVALRKNYPVEANQQLIYPNPEQFDGLITELRPEQRSDTVSHWLLLCPEPRNLTPFEPISTRKGERYHSHHLDKLLILAEGCEVTIQQQRIQRGARQKMVREDLK
;
A
#
# COMPACT_ATOMS: atom_id res chain seq x y z
N MET A 1 -19.73 -6.64 6.20
CA MET A 1 -20.24 -6.58 7.59
C MET A 1 -20.29 -8.00 8.12
N LEU A 2 -19.72 -8.25 9.31
CA LEU A 2 -19.83 -9.53 10.01
C LEU A 2 -21.11 -9.49 10.83
N THR A 3 -21.96 -10.50 10.70
CA THR A 3 -23.19 -10.60 11.47
C THR A 3 -23.25 -11.96 12.15
N VAL A 4 -23.63 -12.01 13.42
CA VAL A 4 -23.92 -13.29 14.07
C VAL A 4 -25.25 -13.79 13.53
N VAL A 5 -25.21 -14.90 12.80
CA VAL A 5 -26.40 -15.54 12.23
C VAL A 5 -27.07 -16.42 13.28
N LYS A 6 -26.25 -17.12 14.09
CA LYS A 6 -26.71 -17.97 15.19
C LYS A 6 -25.62 -18.08 16.24
N SER A 7 -26.01 -18.20 17.50
CA SER A 7 -25.11 -18.64 18.57
C SER A 7 -25.80 -19.70 19.43
N GLU A 8 -25.09 -20.75 19.81
CA GLU A 8 -25.62 -21.79 20.70
C GLU A 8 -24.53 -22.33 21.63
N GLN A 9 -24.95 -22.80 22.81
CA GLN A 9 -24.07 -23.47 23.75
C GLN A 9 -24.47 -24.95 23.82
N HIS A 10 -23.52 -25.83 23.55
CA HIS A 10 -23.73 -27.27 23.57
C HIS A 10 -22.55 -27.96 24.27
N GLN A 11 -22.86 -28.75 25.31
CA GLN A 11 -21.86 -29.46 26.13
C GLN A 11 -20.72 -28.55 26.65
N GLY A 12 -21.07 -27.36 27.13
CA GLY A 12 -20.09 -26.40 27.65
C GLY A 12 -19.26 -25.67 26.60
N ARG A 13 -19.46 -25.94 25.30
CA ARG A 13 -18.81 -25.22 24.19
C ARG A 13 -19.78 -24.21 23.59
N TYR A 14 -19.26 -23.03 23.28
CA TYR A 14 -20.01 -21.94 22.64
C TYR A 14 -19.70 -21.92 21.14
N PHE A 15 -20.74 -22.02 20.32
CA PHE A 15 -20.65 -22.02 18.87
C PHE A 15 -21.31 -20.75 18.33
N VAL A 16 -20.67 -20.11 17.35
CA VAL A 16 -21.18 -18.91 16.70
C VAL A 16 -21.09 -19.10 15.19
N ALA A 17 -22.22 -19.02 14.51
CA ALA A 17 -22.29 -18.94 13.06
C ALA A 17 -22.21 -17.47 12.63
N LEU A 18 -21.25 -17.17 11.76
CA LEU A 18 -20.99 -15.83 11.28
C LEU A 18 -21.38 -15.72 9.81
N GLY A 19 -22.22 -14.73 9.50
CA GLY A 19 -22.54 -14.30 8.15
C GLY A 19 -21.61 -13.17 7.75
N TYR A 20 -21.19 -13.17 6.49
CA TYR A 20 -20.39 -12.08 5.93
C TYR A 20 -20.83 -11.76 4.51
N ASP A 21 -20.85 -10.48 4.18
CA ASP A 21 -21.13 -10.02 2.82
C ASP A 21 -19.95 -10.39 1.92
N HIS A 22 -20.19 -11.23 0.91
CA HIS A 22 -19.20 -11.70 -0.06
C HIS A 22 -19.14 -10.86 -1.34
N ARG A 23 -20.04 -9.89 -1.51
CA ARG A 23 -20.10 -9.09 -2.74
C ARG A 23 -18.75 -8.39 -2.99
N PRO A 24 -18.31 -8.28 -4.26
CA PRO A 24 -17.18 -7.45 -4.65
C PRO A 24 -17.34 -5.99 -4.17
N LEU A 25 -16.23 -5.29 -3.95
CA LEU A 25 -16.24 -3.91 -3.46
C LEU A 25 -17.17 -3.00 -4.28
N ALA A 26 -17.05 -3.03 -5.61
CA ALA A 26 -17.89 -2.22 -6.50
C ALA A 26 -19.40 -2.45 -6.29
N GLN A 27 -19.83 -3.70 -6.11
CA GLN A 27 -21.26 -4.01 -5.84
C GLN A 27 -21.72 -3.54 -4.46
N ARG A 28 -20.83 -3.60 -3.45
CA ARG A 28 -21.13 -3.05 -2.11
C ARG A 28 -21.26 -1.53 -2.16
N LEU A 29 -20.41 -0.86 -2.93
CA LEU A 29 -20.46 0.59 -3.13
C LEU A 29 -21.65 1.02 -4.00
N ALA A 30 -22.05 0.22 -5.00
CA ALA A 30 -23.18 0.52 -5.86
C ALA A 30 -24.54 0.52 -5.13
N ALA A 31 -24.59 -0.04 -3.92
CA ALA A 31 -25.76 0.05 -3.05
C ALA A 31 -25.90 1.42 -2.35
N LEU A 32 -24.90 2.30 -2.48
CA LEU A 32 -24.91 3.66 -1.94
C LEU A 32 -25.33 4.68 -3.01
N THR A 33 -25.79 5.86 -2.56
CA THR A 33 -26.10 6.97 -3.47
C THR A 33 -24.88 7.86 -3.68
N TRP A 34 -24.47 8.12 -4.91
CA TRP A 34 -23.25 8.89 -5.20
C TRP A 34 -23.58 10.22 -5.87
N GLN A 35 -22.73 11.21 -5.61
CA GLN A 35 -22.67 12.44 -6.41
C GLN A 35 -21.55 12.31 -7.44
N PRO A 36 -21.64 12.95 -8.61
CA PRO A 36 -20.51 13.05 -9.53
C PRO A 36 -19.32 13.78 -8.90
N ALA A 37 -18.11 13.32 -9.18
CA ALA A 37 -16.88 14.01 -8.81
C ALA A 37 -16.52 15.05 -9.87
N ASP A 38 -16.16 16.25 -9.42
CA ASP A 38 -15.69 17.32 -10.32
C ASP A 38 -14.27 17.05 -10.84
N ASN A 39 -13.45 16.32 -10.07
CA ASN A 39 -12.04 16.07 -10.37
C ASN A 39 -11.67 14.59 -10.28
N LYS A 40 -10.78 14.15 -11.16
CA LYS A 40 -10.19 12.79 -11.10
C LYS A 40 -9.08 12.73 -10.05
N THR A 41 -9.36 12.03 -8.96
CA THR A 41 -8.38 11.65 -7.93
C THR A 41 -7.66 10.34 -8.28
N LEU A 42 -6.59 10.00 -7.55
CA LEU A 42 -5.91 8.69 -7.68
C LEU A 42 -6.88 7.51 -7.48
N LEU A 43 -7.88 7.65 -6.60
CA LEU A 43 -8.90 6.60 -6.40
C LEU A 43 -9.70 6.31 -7.66
N HIS A 44 -9.91 7.29 -8.55
CA HIS A 44 -10.62 7.08 -9.80
C HIS A 44 -9.86 6.21 -10.81
N GLN A 45 -8.54 6.09 -10.64
CA GLN A 45 -7.69 5.23 -11.46
C GLN A 45 -7.72 3.77 -10.97
N SER A 46 -8.34 3.50 -9.82
CA SER A 46 -8.42 2.18 -9.22
C SER A 46 -9.18 1.18 -10.11
N PRO A 47 -8.57 0.05 -10.47
CA PRO A 47 -9.27 -1.04 -11.17
C PRO A 47 -10.46 -1.58 -10.36
N LEU A 48 -10.38 -1.56 -9.03
CA LEU A 48 -11.47 -1.99 -8.16
C LEU A 48 -12.71 -1.09 -8.24
N LEU A 49 -12.54 0.16 -8.67
CA LEU A 49 -13.59 1.16 -8.75
C LEU A 49 -14.08 1.39 -10.18
N GLN A 50 -13.38 0.86 -11.20
CA GLN A 50 -13.84 0.93 -12.59
C GLN A 50 -15.23 0.31 -12.80
N PRO A 51 -15.57 -0.88 -12.24
CA PRO A 51 -16.91 -1.42 -12.40
C PRO A 51 -18.00 -0.53 -11.77
N LEU A 52 -17.68 0.17 -10.69
CA LEU A 52 -18.60 1.13 -10.07
C LEU A 52 -18.86 2.32 -11.02
N GLN A 53 -17.81 2.88 -11.62
CA GLN A 53 -17.94 3.99 -12.57
C GLN A 53 -18.75 3.57 -13.81
N GLN A 54 -18.52 2.36 -14.32
CA GLN A 54 -19.29 1.80 -15.43
C GLN A 54 -20.77 1.64 -15.09
N GLN A 55 -21.08 1.18 -13.88
CA GLN A 55 -22.45 1.00 -13.42
C GLN A 55 -23.17 2.34 -13.19
N LEU A 56 -22.47 3.35 -12.67
CA LEU A 56 -23.05 4.68 -12.40
C LEU A 56 -23.15 5.55 -13.66
N GLY A 57 -22.30 5.30 -14.66
CA GLY A 57 -22.19 6.15 -15.86
C GLY A 57 -21.40 7.44 -15.65
N TYR A 58 -20.84 7.65 -14.46
CA TYR A 58 -20.02 8.82 -14.09
C TYR A 58 -19.01 8.45 -12.99
N PRO A 59 -17.91 9.22 -12.81
CA PRO A 59 -17.01 9.05 -11.68
C PRO A 59 -17.67 9.54 -10.38
N PRO A 60 -17.88 8.68 -9.37
CA PRO A 60 -18.53 9.09 -8.12
C PRO A 60 -17.57 9.84 -7.18
N GLN A 61 -18.08 10.78 -6.38
CA GLN A 61 -17.29 11.44 -5.34
C GLN A 61 -16.96 10.45 -4.21
N LEU A 62 -15.74 9.93 -4.22
CA LEU A 62 -15.23 8.95 -3.25
C LEU A 62 -14.39 9.63 -2.18
N GLN A 63 -14.62 9.27 -0.91
CA GLN A 63 -13.75 9.65 0.20
C GLN A 63 -13.18 8.41 0.86
N LEU A 64 -11.85 8.31 0.95
CA LEU A 64 -11.19 7.30 1.76
C LEU A 64 -11.02 7.84 3.19
N GLN A 65 -11.54 7.11 4.16
CA GLN A 65 -11.46 7.47 5.57
C GLN A 65 -10.87 6.31 6.37
N SER A 66 -10.22 6.64 7.49
CA SER A 66 -9.67 5.66 8.42
C SER A 66 -10.20 5.90 9.84
N SER A 67 -10.51 4.81 10.54
CA SER A 67 -10.84 4.85 11.97
C SER A 67 -10.48 3.51 12.61
N GLN A 68 -9.76 3.55 13.75
CA GLN A 68 -9.36 2.36 14.51
C GLN A 68 -8.74 1.26 13.62
N ARG A 69 -7.82 1.62 12.72
CA ARG A 69 -7.14 0.73 11.75
C ARG A 69 -8.03 0.10 10.68
N THR A 70 -9.28 0.54 10.59
CA THR A 70 -10.22 0.14 9.54
C THR A 70 -10.32 1.26 8.51
N TYR A 71 -10.33 0.87 7.24
CA TYR A 71 -10.51 1.81 6.13
C TYR A 71 -11.91 1.70 5.55
N PHE A 72 -12.44 2.83 5.12
CA PHE A 72 -13.79 2.95 4.58
C PHE A 72 -13.75 3.80 3.32
N ILE A 73 -14.56 3.44 2.33
CA ILE A 73 -14.95 4.36 1.27
C ILE A 73 -16.33 4.90 1.62
N SER A 74 -16.48 6.22 1.64
CA SER A 74 -17.74 6.89 1.97
C SER A 74 -18.13 7.94 0.93
N ASN A 75 -19.43 8.27 0.93
CA ASN A 75 -20.01 9.43 0.25
C ASN A 75 -20.34 10.56 1.25
N GLY A 76 -19.79 10.51 2.47
CA GLY A 76 -20.11 11.40 3.60
C GLY A 76 -21.30 10.99 4.47
N GLN A 77 -22.27 10.24 3.95
CA GLN A 77 -23.46 9.77 4.71
C GLN A 77 -23.46 8.27 4.98
N GLN A 78 -22.94 7.51 4.02
CA GLN A 78 -22.90 6.06 4.00
C GLN A 78 -21.47 5.62 3.72
N GLN A 79 -21.09 4.46 4.26
CA GLN A 79 -19.73 3.95 4.17
C GLN A 79 -19.69 2.45 3.94
N VAL A 80 -18.68 2.01 3.19
CA VAL A 80 -18.36 0.60 2.99
C VAL A 80 -16.97 0.34 3.55
N VAL A 81 -16.88 -0.62 4.47
CA VAL A 81 -15.61 -1.13 5.00
C VAL A 81 -14.80 -1.80 3.90
N LEU A 82 -13.54 -1.40 3.76
CA LEU A 82 -12.57 -2.05 2.91
C LEU A 82 -11.97 -3.26 3.61
N ARG A 83 -11.88 -4.37 2.88
CA ARG A 83 -11.12 -5.54 3.30
C ARG A 83 -9.64 -5.29 3.03
N GLN A 84 -8.79 -6.01 3.75
CA GLN A 84 -7.34 -5.86 3.66
C GLN A 84 -6.81 -6.04 2.23
N ASN A 85 -7.26 -7.08 1.55
CA ASN A 85 -6.89 -7.37 0.16
C ASN A 85 -7.41 -6.33 -0.84
N GLU A 86 -8.50 -5.63 -0.52
CA GLU A 86 -9.05 -4.57 -1.35
C GLU A 86 -8.23 -3.29 -1.22
N LEU A 87 -7.68 -3.00 -0.04
CA LEU A 87 -6.93 -1.79 0.24
C LEU A 87 -5.73 -1.60 -0.70
N ILE A 88 -4.90 -2.64 -0.86
CA ILE A 88 -3.73 -2.60 -1.76
C ILE A 88 -4.17 -2.46 -3.22
N GLN A 89 -5.24 -3.17 -3.59
CA GLN A 89 -5.78 -3.16 -4.94
C GLN A 89 -6.49 -1.84 -5.30
N LEU A 90 -6.70 -0.94 -4.34
CA LEU A 90 -7.20 0.40 -4.65
C LEU A 90 -6.22 1.19 -5.50
N PHE A 91 -4.92 0.91 -5.40
CA PHE A 91 -3.88 1.72 -6.04
C PHE A 91 -3.11 0.85 -7.02
N PRO A 92 -3.43 0.93 -8.32
CA PRO A 92 -2.66 0.23 -9.34
C PRO A 92 -1.26 0.82 -9.46
N ASP A 93 -0.42 0.18 -10.27
CA ASP A 93 0.83 0.79 -10.70
C ASP A 93 0.54 2.09 -11.45
N VAL A 94 1.20 3.17 -11.02
CA VAL A 94 1.13 4.50 -11.62
C VAL A 94 2.55 4.92 -11.90
N THR A 95 2.83 5.42 -13.09
CA THR A 95 4.18 5.90 -13.44
C THR A 95 4.09 7.35 -13.86
N SER A 96 4.76 8.23 -13.11
CA SER A 96 5.01 9.60 -13.53
C SER A 96 6.13 9.64 -14.57
N GLN A 97 6.01 10.54 -15.55
CA GLN A 97 7.08 10.80 -16.51
C GLN A 97 8.29 11.49 -15.88
N SER A 98 8.09 12.18 -14.75
CA SER A 98 9.12 12.94 -14.04
C SER A 98 9.83 12.10 -12.97
N LEU A 99 9.32 10.91 -12.65
CA LEU A 99 9.82 10.11 -11.53
C LEU A 99 9.75 8.62 -11.84
N GLN A 100 10.91 7.98 -11.93
CA GLN A 100 11.02 6.55 -12.17
C GLN A 100 11.47 5.83 -10.90
N LEU A 101 10.80 4.72 -10.60
CA LEU A 101 11.17 3.78 -9.54
C LEU A 101 11.56 2.45 -10.18
N THR A 102 12.68 1.88 -9.74
CA THR A 102 13.07 0.52 -10.09
C THR A 102 13.50 -0.21 -8.81
N LEU A 103 12.87 -1.34 -8.52
CA LEU A 103 13.31 -2.26 -7.48
C LEU A 103 14.42 -3.15 -8.05
N GLN A 104 15.59 -3.15 -7.42
CA GLN A 104 16.73 -3.97 -7.81
C GLN A 104 17.10 -4.94 -6.69
N PRO A 105 17.37 -6.22 -6.99
CA PRO A 105 17.95 -7.12 -5.99
C PRO A 105 19.33 -6.57 -5.56
N GLN A 106 19.61 -6.58 -4.26
CA GLN A 106 20.92 -6.15 -3.78
C GLN A 106 22.01 -7.17 -4.09
N LEU A 107 21.68 -8.46 -3.92
CA LEU A 107 22.60 -9.56 -4.13
C LEU A 107 22.14 -10.37 -5.35
N PRO A 108 23.04 -10.72 -6.29
CA PRO A 108 22.71 -11.44 -7.52
C PRO A 108 21.94 -12.75 -7.29
N ASP A 109 22.20 -13.42 -6.16
CA ASP A 109 21.60 -14.71 -5.80
C ASP A 109 20.39 -14.58 -4.85
N TYR A 110 20.00 -13.36 -4.45
CA TYR A 110 18.82 -13.14 -3.64
C TYR A 110 17.65 -12.65 -4.50
N PRO A 111 16.47 -13.27 -4.38
CA PRO A 111 15.29 -12.73 -5.04
C PRO A 111 14.99 -11.32 -4.47
N PRO A 112 14.48 -10.37 -5.27
CA PRO A 112 14.09 -9.02 -4.82
C PRO A 112 13.10 -9.03 -3.64
N GLU A 113 12.47 -10.18 -3.42
CA GLU A 113 11.49 -10.47 -2.37
C GLU A 113 12.13 -10.65 -0.98
N MET A 114 13.47 -10.70 -0.91
CA MET A 114 14.23 -10.88 0.35
C MET A 114 15.10 -9.68 0.69
N LEU A 115 15.88 -9.17 -0.26
CA LEU A 115 16.80 -8.05 -0.06
C LEU A 115 16.93 -7.24 -1.35
N PHE A 116 16.51 -5.99 -1.31
CA PHE A 116 16.48 -5.12 -2.49
C PHE A 116 16.90 -3.70 -2.16
N GLN A 117 17.33 -2.98 -3.19
CA GLN A 117 17.51 -1.54 -3.18
C GLN A 117 16.56 -0.90 -4.18
N LEU A 118 16.39 0.40 -4.04
CA LEU A 118 15.57 1.21 -4.92
C LEU A 118 16.47 2.12 -5.72
N GLN A 119 16.38 2.02 -7.03
CA GLN A 119 16.92 3.03 -7.92
C GLN A 119 15.79 4.00 -8.27
N ILE A 120 16.01 5.27 -7.97
CA ILE A 120 15.06 6.36 -8.17
C ILE A 120 15.70 7.36 -9.12
N GLU A 121 15.02 7.71 -10.19
CA GLU A 121 15.43 8.76 -11.11
C GLU A 121 14.39 9.87 -11.10
N SER A 122 14.82 11.09 -10.77
CA SER A 122 14.00 12.29 -10.83
C SER A 122 14.41 13.12 -12.04
N ARG A 123 13.50 13.40 -12.96
CA ARG A 123 13.76 14.25 -14.13
C ARG A 123 13.52 15.74 -13.85
N GLN A 124 13.03 16.06 -12.66
CA GLN A 124 12.72 17.43 -12.21
C GLN A 124 13.26 17.65 -10.80
N ALA A 125 13.51 18.91 -10.45
CA ALA A 125 13.91 19.29 -9.10
C ALA A 125 12.68 19.35 -8.16
N GLY A 126 12.90 19.14 -6.86
CA GLY A 126 11.84 19.23 -5.86
C GLY A 126 12.18 18.45 -4.59
N TYR A 127 11.14 18.01 -3.89
CA TYR A 127 11.24 17.26 -2.64
C TYR A 127 10.68 15.85 -2.82
N LEU A 128 11.59 14.87 -2.80
CA LEU A 128 11.27 13.47 -2.93
C LEU A 128 10.90 12.86 -1.58
N SER A 129 9.75 12.20 -1.52
CA SER A 129 9.35 11.37 -0.40
C SER A 129 9.03 9.97 -0.87
N TYR A 130 9.43 8.99 -0.07
CA TYR A 130 9.19 7.58 -0.34
C TYR A 130 8.46 6.96 0.83
N LEU A 131 7.26 6.44 0.55
CA LEU A 131 6.41 5.75 1.49
C LEU A 131 6.10 4.33 1.02
N GLN A 132 5.84 3.43 1.96
CA GLN A 132 5.31 2.10 1.68
C GLN A 132 3.97 1.91 2.37
N LEU A 133 2.97 1.50 1.59
CA LEU A 133 1.72 0.97 2.11
C LEU A 133 1.87 -0.55 2.25
N LEU A 134 1.86 -1.00 3.50
CA LEU A 134 1.90 -2.42 3.87
C LEU A 134 0.50 -3.03 3.74
N SER A 135 0.43 -4.35 3.70
CA SER A 135 -0.82 -5.05 3.45
C SER A 135 -1.83 -4.91 4.57
N GLU A 136 -1.39 -4.80 5.83
CA GLU A 136 -2.24 -4.45 6.96
C GLU A 136 -2.76 -3.01 6.92
N GLY A 137 -2.38 -2.24 5.91
CA GLY A 137 -2.78 -0.86 5.71
C GLY A 137 -2.01 0.13 6.56
N ALA A 138 -0.90 -0.27 7.17
CA ALA A 138 0.05 0.67 7.75
C ALA A 138 0.83 1.36 6.63
N THR A 139 1.10 2.66 6.78
CA THR A 139 1.87 3.45 5.82
C THR A 139 3.13 3.98 6.50
N VAL A 140 4.28 3.49 6.07
CA VAL A 140 5.58 3.87 6.64
C VAL A 140 6.35 4.75 5.68
N ALA A 141 7.16 5.66 6.22
CA ALA A 141 8.03 6.52 5.44
C ALA A 141 9.46 6.00 5.48
N LEU A 142 10.03 5.76 4.31
CA LEU A 142 11.41 5.32 4.16
C LEU A 142 12.32 6.52 3.96
N ARG A 143 11.81 7.56 3.27
CA ARG A 143 12.48 8.84 3.10
C ARG A 143 11.46 9.97 3.07
N LYS A 144 11.77 11.09 3.74
CA LYS A 144 10.87 12.25 3.86
C LYS A 144 11.55 13.51 3.31
N ASN A 145 10.88 14.21 2.38
CA ASN A 145 11.29 15.52 1.84
C ASN A 145 12.77 15.63 1.47
N TYR A 146 13.34 14.61 0.85
CA TYR A 146 14.72 14.69 0.41
C TYR A 146 14.81 15.62 -0.81
N PRO A 147 15.58 16.72 -0.74
CA PRO A 147 15.73 17.61 -1.88
C PRO A 147 16.43 16.86 -3.01
N VAL A 148 15.89 17.00 -4.22
CA VAL A 148 16.46 16.43 -5.43
C VAL A 148 16.59 17.48 -6.51
N GLU A 149 17.65 17.37 -7.30
CA GLU A 149 17.88 18.16 -8.51
C GLU A 149 17.29 17.47 -9.74
N ALA A 150 17.13 18.21 -10.83
CA ALA A 150 16.69 17.64 -12.10
C ALA A 150 17.72 16.63 -12.65
N ASN A 151 17.22 15.50 -13.14
CA ASN A 151 17.99 14.35 -13.64
C ASN A 151 18.88 13.68 -12.58
N GLN A 152 18.56 13.85 -11.30
CA GLN A 152 19.28 13.17 -10.23
C GLN A 152 18.85 11.69 -10.13
N GLN A 153 19.85 10.82 -10.06
CA GLN A 153 19.66 9.42 -9.69
C GLN A 153 20.04 9.18 -8.24
N LEU A 154 19.25 8.35 -7.57
CA LEU A 154 19.41 8.01 -6.17
C LEU A 154 19.28 6.50 -5.99
N ILE A 155 20.11 5.98 -5.10
CA ILE A 155 19.99 4.61 -4.59
C ILE A 155 19.56 4.70 -3.13
N TYR A 156 18.56 3.90 -2.76
CA TYR A 156 18.09 3.80 -1.39
C TYR A 156 17.87 2.35 -0.94
N PRO A 157 18.32 1.97 0.27
CA PRO A 157 19.17 2.75 1.18
C PRO A 157 20.58 2.94 0.60
N ASN A 158 21.42 3.78 1.24
CA ASN A 158 22.80 3.94 0.82
C ASN A 158 23.54 2.59 0.96
N PRO A 159 24.08 2.01 -0.13
CA PRO A 159 24.73 0.70 -0.10
C PRO A 159 26.01 0.66 0.75
N GLU A 160 26.61 1.82 1.06
CA GLU A 160 27.77 1.89 1.96
C GLU A 160 27.39 1.78 3.44
N GLN A 161 26.11 2.03 3.78
CA GLN A 161 25.63 2.09 5.16
C GLN A 161 24.67 0.96 5.50
N PHE A 162 24.03 0.36 4.49
CA PHE A 162 22.99 -0.64 4.67
C PHE A 162 23.07 -1.72 3.59
N ASP A 163 22.78 -2.95 3.99
CA ASP A 163 22.70 -4.09 3.07
C ASP A 163 21.47 -4.02 2.15
N GLY A 164 20.48 -3.18 2.44
CA GLY A 164 19.27 -3.05 1.63
C GLY A 164 17.99 -3.05 2.46
N LEU A 165 16.85 -3.10 1.75
CA LEU A 165 15.52 -3.25 2.32
C LEU A 165 15.12 -4.73 2.35
N ILE A 166 14.54 -5.15 3.47
CA ILE A 166 14.02 -6.49 3.66
C ILE A 166 12.50 -6.41 3.69
N THR A 167 11.84 -7.28 2.94
CA THR A 167 10.40 -7.50 3.10
C THR A 167 10.18 -8.80 3.87
N GLU A 168 9.49 -8.71 5.01
CA GLU A 168 9.23 -9.86 5.88
C GLU A 168 7.81 -10.37 5.70
N LEU A 169 7.67 -11.67 5.40
CA LEU A 169 6.40 -12.39 5.52
C LEU A 169 6.28 -12.95 6.92
N ARG A 170 5.14 -12.74 7.59
CA ARG A 170 4.86 -13.38 8.87
C ARG A 170 4.90 -14.91 8.73
N PRO A 171 5.22 -15.68 9.79
CA PRO A 171 5.34 -17.13 9.75
C PRO A 171 4.18 -17.85 9.05
N GLU A 172 2.96 -17.37 9.25
CA GLU A 172 1.69 -17.87 8.70
C GLU A 172 1.36 -17.37 7.28
N GLN A 173 2.03 -16.33 6.79
CA GLN A 173 1.77 -15.75 5.47
C GLN A 173 2.57 -16.48 4.38
N ARG A 174 1.88 -16.90 3.32
CA ARG A 174 2.50 -17.49 2.11
C ARG A 174 2.91 -16.44 1.09
N SER A 175 2.20 -15.33 1.07
CA SER A 175 2.47 -14.22 0.19
C SER A 175 1.98 -12.94 0.84
N ASP A 176 2.55 -11.82 0.41
CA ASP A 176 2.09 -10.50 0.73
C ASP A 176 2.21 -9.56 -0.46
N THR A 177 1.65 -8.36 -0.37
CA THR A 177 1.83 -7.31 -1.38
C THR A 177 2.06 -5.99 -0.66
N VAL A 178 3.11 -5.29 -1.07
CA VAL A 178 3.45 -3.95 -0.60
C VAL A 178 3.29 -3.00 -1.77
N SER A 179 2.83 -1.78 -1.50
CA SER A 179 2.76 -0.73 -2.50
C SER A 179 3.78 0.35 -2.16
N HIS A 180 4.67 0.63 -3.10
CA HIS A 180 5.74 1.62 -3.01
C HIS A 180 5.26 2.93 -3.63
N TRP A 181 5.29 4.00 -2.85
CA TRP A 181 4.82 5.32 -3.24
C TRP A 181 5.99 6.30 -3.26
N LEU A 182 6.37 6.74 -4.45
CA LEU A 182 7.23 7.90 -4.60
C LEU A 182 6.38 9.13 -4.89
N LEU A 183 6.64 10.18 -4.11
CA LEU A 183 6.06 11.50 -4.29
C LEU A 183 7.19 12.48 -4.58
N LEU A 184 7.10 13.20 -5.70
CA LEU A 184 7.97 14.34 -5.99
C LEU A 184 7.11 15.60 -5.97
N CYS A 185 7.29 16.41 -4.94
CA CYS A 185 6.49 17.61 -4.69
C CYS A 185 7.34 18.87 -4.91
N PRO A 186 6.76 19.98 -5.39
CA PRO A 186 7.47 21.26 -5.50
C PRO A 186 7.94 21.82 -4.16
N GLU A 187 7.21 21.52 -3.09
CA GLU A 187 7.48 21.98 -1.72
C GLU A 187 7.50 20.82 -0.71
N PRO A 188 8.18 20.96 0.45
CA PRO A 188 8.18 19.95 1.50
C PRO A 188 6.78 19.68 2.04
N ARG A 189 6.46 18.41 2.30
CA ARG A 189 5.18 17.96 2.85
C ARG A 189 5.28 17.62 4.34
N ASN A 190 4.21 17.82 5.11
CA ASN A 190 4.18 17.40 6.51
C ASN A 190 3.95 15.88 6.61
N LEU A 191 5.05 15.13 6.75
CA LEU A 191 5.09 13.67 6.83
C LEU A 191 5.20 13.16 8.28
N THR A 192 4.93 14.01 9.27
CA THR A 192 4.91 13.64 10.70
C THR A 192 3.97 12.47 11.02
N PRO A 193 2.79 12.32 10.37
CA PRO A 193 1.90 11.19 10.67
C PRO A 193 2.47 9.80 10.34
N PHE A 194 3.46 9.69 9.45
CA PHE A 194 3.99 8.41 9.02
C PHE A 194 5.22 8.03 9.82
N GLU A 195 5.21 6.82 10.39
CA GLU A 195 6.35 6.31 11.13
C GLU A 195 7.51 6.04 10.16
N PRO A 196 8.77 6.27 10.58
CA PRO A 196 9.90 5.80 9.81
C PRO A 196 9.89 4.26 9.74
N ILE A 197 10.42 3.70 8.66
CA ILE A 197 10.65 2.25 8.62
C ILE A 197 11.63 1.85 9.74
N SER A 198 11.33 0.75 10.42
CA SER A 198 12.18 0.24 11.50
C SER A 198 13.37 -0.53 10.97
N THR A 199 14.48 -0.45 11.70
CA THR A 199 15.64 -1.34 11.54
C THR A 199 15.50 -2.64 12.33
N ARG A 200 14.43 -2.80 13.12
CA ARG A 200 14.15 -3.99 13.93
C ARG A 200 13.23 -4.95 13.21
N LYS A 201 13.68 -6.20 13.11
CA LYS A 201 12.87 -7.30 12.55
C LYS A 201 11.61 -7.54 13.38
N GLY A 202 10.48 -7.78 12.72
CA GLY A 202 9.19 -8.08 13.36
C GLY A 202 8.48 -6.91 14.06
N GLU A 203 8.94 -5.67 13.87
CA GLU A 203 8.25 -4.49 14.45
C GLU A 203 6.88 -4.26 13.78
N ARG A 204 5.90 -3.85 14.59
CA ARG A 204 4.55 -3.54 14.12
C ARG A 204 4.37 -2.04 14.00
N TYR A 205 3.88 -1.60 12.85
CA TYR A 205 3.59 -0.20 12.59
C TYR A 205 2.16 0.17 13.03
N HIS A 206 1.97 1.44 13.39
CA HIS A 206 0.69 1.98 13.86
C HIS A 206 0.19 3.15 13.01
N SER A 207 0.99 3.58 12.04
CA SER A 207 0.71 4.65 11.08
C SER A 207 -0.34 4.27 10.01
N HIS A 208 -1.59 4.04 10.43
CA HIS A 208 -2.72 3.75 9.53
C HIS A 208 -3.34 5.05 8.98
N HIS A 209 -2.60 5.75 8.12
CA HIS A 209 -2.94 7.09 7.63
C HIS A 209 -2.97 7.18 6.10
N LEU A 210 -3.45 6.14 5.42
CA LEU A 210 -3.56 6.14 3.96
C LEU A 210 -4.46 7.26 3.42
N ASP A 211 -5.49 7.65 4.15
CA ASP A 211 -6.33 8.82 3.85
C ASP A 211 -5.49 10.10 3.76
N LYS A 212 -4.54 10.29 4.69
CA LYS A 212 -3.61 11.43 4.68
C LYS A 212 -2.60 11.32 3.55
N LEU A 213 -2.16 10.12 3.17
CA LEU A 213 -1.24 9.93 2.06
C LEU A 213 -1.85 10.44 0.74
N LEU A 214 -3.14 10.17 0.50
CA LEU A 214 -3.83 10.67 -0.69
C LEU A 214 -3.84 12.19 -0.75
N ILE A 215 -4.16 12.85 0.37
CA ILE A 215 -4.16 14.32 0.46
C ILE A 215 -2.76 14.88 0.19
N LEU A 216 -1.71 14.25 0.73
CA LEU A 216 -0.33 14.72 0.54
C LEU A 216 0.20 14.51 -0.88
N ALA A 217 -0.34 13.52 -1.59
CA ALA A 217 -0.01 13.25 -2.98
C ALA A 217 -0.64 14.26 -3.96
N GLU A 218 -1.67 15.00 -3.54
CA GLU A 218 -2.29 16.04 -4.37
C GLU A 218 -1.26 17.12 -4.75
N GLY A 219 -1.21 17.46 -6.04
CA GLY A 219 -0.26 18.43 -6.58
C GLY A 219 1.19 17.97 -6.63
N CYS A 220 1.47 16.68 -6.39
CA CYS A 220 2.79 16.08 -6.58
C CYS A 220 2.79 15.18 -7.81
N GLU A 221 3.98 14.93 -8.36
CA GLU A 221 4.22 13.83 -9.27
C GLU A 221 4.26 12.52 -8.47
N VAL A 222 3.52 11.50 -8.91
CA VAL A 222 3.30 10.26 -8.16
C VAL A 222 3.70 9.06 -9.01
N THR A 223 4.55 8.21 -8.45
CA THR A 223 4.83 6.87 -8.97
C THR A 223 4.49 5.85 -7.91
N ILE A 224 3.61 4.91 -8.26
CA ILE A 224 3.16 3.80 -7.42
C ILE A 224 3.61 2.50 -8.08
N GLN A 225 4.25 1.63 -7.33
CA GLN A 225 4.61 0.30 -7.80
C GLN A 225 4.22 -0.75 -6.77
N GLN A 226 3.55 -1.81 -7.19
CA GLN A 226 3.22 -2.95 -6.34
C GLN A 226 4.35 -3.99 -6.39
N GLN A 227 4.80 -4.43 -5.22
CA GLN A 227 5.70 -5.56 -5.06
C GLN A 227 4.94 -6.71 -4.42
N ARG A 228 4.81 -7.82 -5.15
CA ARG A 228 4.33 -9.07 -4.58
C ARG A 228 5.50 -9.81 -3.94
N ILE A 229 5.31 -10.24 -2.70
CA ILE A 229 6.26 -11.06 -1.94
C ILE A 229 5.67 -12.46 -1.79
N GLN A 230 6.44 -13.50 -2.08
CA GLN A 230 6.04 -14.89 -1.96
C GLN A 230 7.09 -15.67 -1.19
N ARG A 231 6.64 -16.53 -0.27
CA ARG A 231 7.53 -17.47 0.38
C ARG A 231 7.94 -18.52 -0.64
N GLY A 232 9.17 -18.43 -1.14
CA GLY A 232 9.74 -19.41 -2.04
C GLY A 232 9.69 -20.82 -1.45
N ALA A 233 9.03 -21.75 -2.14
CA ALA A 233 9.09 -23.18 -1.83
C ALA A 233 10.42 -23.74 -2.37
N ARG A 234 11.54 -23.51 -1.66
CA ARG A 234 12.79 -24.31 -1.64
C ARG A 234 13.93 -23.53 -0.98
N GLN A 235 14.15 -23.77 0.31
CA GLN A 235 15.52 -23.81 0.83
C GLN A 235 16.03 -25.24 0.61
N LYS A 236 16.66 -25.51 -0.53
CA LYS A 236 17.77 -26.47 -0.49
C LYS A 236 18.98 -25.63 -0.08
N MET A 237 19.24 -25.59 1.22
CA MET A 237 20.59 -25.32 1.70
C MET A 237 21.49 -26.37 1.05
N VAL A 238 22.21 -25.99 0.01
CA VAL A 238 23.45 -26.69 -0.36
C VAL A 238 24.45 -26.27 0.71
N ARG A 239 24.56 -27.09 1.75
CA ARG A 239 25.82 -27.25 2.50
C ARG A 239 26.77 -28.05 1.61
N GLU A 240 28.08 -27.86 1.84
CA GLU A 240 29.26 -28.38 1.11
C GLU A 240 29.71 -27.38 0.04
N ASP A 241 30.80 -26.62 0.17
CA ASP A 241 32.06 -26.83 0.89
C ASP A 241 32.73 -25.48 1.23
N LEU A 242 33.19 -25.32 2.47
CA LEU A 242 34.30 -24.41 2.79
C LEU A 242 35.51 -25.31 3.05
N LYS A 243 36.52 -25.18 2.20
CA LYS A 243 37.90 -25.62 2.48
C LYS A 243 38.58 -24.63 3.40
#